data_AF-A0A953U4L1-F1
#
_entry.id   AF-A0A953U4L1-F1
#
_cell.length_a   1.000
_cell.length_b   1.000
_cell.length_c   1.000
_cell.angle_alpha   90.00
_cell.angle_beta   90.00
_cell.angle_gamma   90.00
#
_symmetry.space_group_name_H-M   'P 1'
#
loop_
_entity.id
_entity.type
_entity.pdbx_description
1 polymer ?
#
loop_
_entity_poly.entity_id
_entity_poly.type
_entity_poly.pdbx_seq_one_letter_code
_entity_poly.pdbx_strand_id
1 'polypeptide(L)'
;MKNFVISMFGIVGFSLAMGSFAQGVNARGTTEPDRREILTCSPAPCILPPVEASEGGFEVADAPIAADPRNPKHLIVGSDDFNCPGSSLLGFHVSRDGGST
;
A
#
# COMPACT_ATOMS: atom_id res chain seq x y z
N MET A 1 -38.92 30.83 -10.81
CA MET A 1 -38.73 30.52 -9.38
C MET A 1 -38.98 29.05 -8.99
N LYS A 2 -39.41 28.15 -9.89
CA LYS A 2 -39.55 26.71 -9.58
C LYS A 2 -38.27 25.88 -9.83
N ASN A 3 -37.38 26.35 -10.69
CA ASN A 3 -36.19 25.59 -11.12
C ASN A 3 -34.98 25.75 -10.17
N PHE A 4 -35.02 26.73 -9.26
CA PHE A 4 -33.92 27.04 -8.35
C PHE A 4 -33.92 26.10 -7.12
N VAL A 5 -35.10 25.66 -6.69
CA VAL A 5 -35.25 24.80 -5.51
C VAL A 5 -34.73 23.38 -5.76
N ILE A 6 -34.89 22.86 -6.99
CA ILE A 6 -34.41 21.52 -7.36
C ILE A 6 -32.88 21.44 -7.37
N SER A 7 -32.20 22.54 -7.72
CA SER A 7 -30.74 22.60 -7.76
C SER A 7 -30.09 22.60 -6.37
N MET A 8 -30.72 23.22 -5.36
CA MET A 8 -30.20 23.23 -3.99
C MET A 8 -30.32 21.86 -3.30
N PHE A 9 -31.36 21.08 -3.58
CA PHE A 9 -31.48 19.71 -3.03
C PHE A 9 -30.51 18.72 -3.69
N GLY A 10 -30.14 18.93 -4.96
CA GLY A 10 -29.14 18.09 -5.64
C GLY A 10 -27.72 18.24 -5.08
N ILE A 11 -27.34 19.46 -4.67
CA ILE A 11 -25.99 19.75 -4.17
C ILE A 11 -25.82 19.27 -2.72
N VAL A 12 -26.84 19.43 -1.86
CA VAL A 12 -26.77 18.98 -0.46
C VAL A 12 -26.80 17.44 -0.35
N GLY A 13 -27.46 16.75 -1.29
CA GLY A 13 -27.48 15.29 -1.35
C GLY A 13 -26.14 14.65 -1.75
N PHE A 14 -25.31 15.34 -2.53
CA PHE A 14 -24.06 14.77 -3.06
C PHE A 14 -22.89 14.82 -2.05
N SER A 15 -22.92 15.74 -1.08
CA SER A 15 -21.82 15.93 -0.12
C SER A 15 -21.82 14.97 1.08
N LEU A 16 -22.85 14.12 1.24
CA LEU A 16 -22.95 13.20 2.38
C LEU A 16 -22.43 11.78 2.11
N ALA A 17 -21.95 11.49 0.90
CA ALA A 17 -21.52 10.14 0.52
C ALA A 17 -19.99 9.87 0.59
N MET A 18 -19.17 10.85 1.01
CA MET A 18 -17.69 10.69 1.06
C MET A 18 -17.09 10.59 2.47
N GLY A 19 -17.91 10.35 3.48
CA GLY A 19 -17.43 10.05 4.83
C GLY A 19 -17.24 8.56 5.03
N SER A 20 -15.99 8.12 5.17
CA SER A 20 -15.51 6.93 5.93
C SER A 20 -14.76 5.88 5.11
N PHE A 21 -13.44 6.01 5.00
CA PHE A 21 -12.49 4.87 5.13
C PHE A 21 -11.15 5.40 5.70
N ALA A 22 -11.06 5.47 7.02
CA ALA A 22 -9.79 5.57 7.73
C ALA A 22 -9.86 4.71 8.99
N GLN A 23 -9.63 3.40 8.82
CA GLN A 23 -9.39 2.47 9.93
C GLN A 23 -8.04 1.79 9.70
N GLY A 24 -6.96 2.47 10.05
CA GLY A 24 -5.68 1.82 10.29
C GLY A 24 -5.77 1.05 11.61
N VAL A 25 -5.80 -0.27 11.53
CA VAL A 25 -5.86 -1.18 12.69
C VAL A 25 -4.64 -1.00 13.59
N ASN A 26 -4.83 -0.49 14.81
CA ASN A 26 -3.86 -0.64 15.88
C ASN A 26 -3.92 -2.10 16.38
N ALA A 27 -3.10 -2.97 15.79
CA ALA A 27 -2.97 -4.34 16.24
C ALA A 27 -2.28 -4.38 17.61
N ARG A 28 -3.07 -4.40 18.69
CA ARG A 28 -2.60 -4.77 20.04
C ARG A 28 -2.41 -6.29 20.07
N GLY A 29 -1.22 -6.74 19.69
CA GLY A 29 -0.84 -8.14 19.69
C GLY A 29 -0.69 -8.70 21.10
N THR A 30 -1.43 -9.76 21.38
CA THR A 30 -1.30 -10.64 22.55
C THR A 30 0.07 -11.30 22.60
N THR A 31 0.54 -11.60 23.81
CA THR A 31 1.83 -12.20 24.16
C THR A 31 1.97 -13.63 23.62
N GLU A 32 2.51 -13.78 22.42
CA GLU A 32 3.14 -15.02 21.93
C GLU A 32 4.67 -14.89 22.09
N PRO A 33 5.45 -15.96 22.35
CA PRO A 33 6.89 -15.82 22.54
C PRO A 33 7.49 -15.19 21.30
N ASP A 34 8.01 -14.00 21.53
CA ASP A 34 8.51 -13.05 20.56
C ASP A 34 9.74 -13.61 19.84
N ARG A 35 9.55 -14.51 18.87
CA ARG A 35 10.58 -14.76 17.86
C ARG A 35 10.55 -13.58 16.88
N ARG A 36 10.85 -12.38 17.39
CA ARG A 36 11.28 -11.23 16.57
C ARG A 36 12.61 -11.65 15.96
N GLU A 37 12.59 -12.07 14.70
CA GLU A 37 13.81 -11.97 13.90
C GLU A 37 14.15 -10.48 13.83
N ILE A 38 15.04 -10.06 14.73
CA ILE A 38 15.59 -8.71 14.70
C ILE A 38 16.32 -8.61 13.36
N LEU A 39 15.76 -7.82 12.44
CA LEU A 39 16.44 -7.42 11.22
C LEU A 39 17.65 -6.57 11.62
N THR A 40 18.80 -7.22 11.83
CA THR A 40 20.05 -6.53 12.15
C THR A 40 20.72 -6.08 10.85
N CYS A 41 20.74 -4.78 10.63
CA CYS A 41 21.40 -4.16 9.47
C CYS A 41 22.89 -3.90 9.69
N SER A 42 23.61 -4.89 10.22
CA SER A 42 25.03 -4.74 10.53
C SER A 42 25.87 -5.88 9.93
N PRO A 43 26.95 -5.56 9.20
CA PRO A 43 27.36 -4.23 8.77
C PRO A 43 26.51 -3.73 7.59
N ALA A 44 26.24 -2.43 7.52
CA ALA A 44 25.53 -1.81 6.40
C ALA A 44 26.27 -2.09 5.07
N PRO A 45 25.52 -2.24 3.94
CA PRO A 45 24.12 -1.91 3.77
C PRO A 45 23.16 -3.10 3.91
N CYS A 46 21.98 -2.83 4.49
CA CYS A 46 20.82 -3.72 4.43
C CYS A 46 20.24 -3.69 3.01
N ILE A 47 20.80 -4.50 2.12
CA ILE A 47 20.27 -4.67 0.77
C ILE A 47 19.13 -5.69 0.88
N LEU A 48 17.90 -5.22 0.65
CA LEU A 48 16.79 -6.13 0.43
C LEU A 48 17.03 -6.88 -0.88
N PRO A 49 16.73 -8.19 -0.95
CA PRO A 49 16.85 -8.93 -2.20
C PRO A 49 16.03 -8.23 -3.29
N PRO A 50 16.45 -8.31 -4.57
CA PRO A 50 15.66 -7.77 -5.68
C PRO A 50 14.24 -8.33 -5.61
N VAL A 51 13.25 -7.43 -5.52
CA VAL A 51 11.84 -7.77 -5.57
C VAL A 51 11.33 -7.41 -6.95
N GLU A 52 10.76 -8.38 -7.64
CA GLU A 52 10.04 -8.12 -8.88
C GLU A 52 8.68 -7.51 -8.51
N ALA A 53 8.50 -6.23 -8.82
CA ALA A 53 7.26 -5.53 -8.49
C ALA A 53 6.13 -5.86 -9.51
N SER A 54 6.46 -6.14 -10.77
CA SER A 54 5.48 -6.46 -11.81
C SER A 54 6.12 -7.34 -12.89
N GLU A 55 5.37 -8.32 -13.39
CA GLU A 55 5.81 -9.28 -14.42
C GLU A 55 5.75 -8.71 -15.86
N GLY A 56 5.34 -7.46 -16.01
CA GLY A 56 5.17 -6.87 -17.33
C GLY A 56 6.50 -6.40 -17.95
N GLY A 57 6.51 -6.22 -19.27
CA GLY A 57 7.72 -5.86 -20.04
C GLY A 57 8.13 -4.39 -19.94
N PHE A 58 7.36 -3.54 -19.25
CA PHE A 58 7.66 -2.14 -19.01
C PHE A 58 8.24 -1.94 -17.61
N GLU A 59 8.90 -0.79 -17.42
CA GLU A 59 9.58 -0.48 -16.17
C GLU A 59 8.61 -0.32 -14.99
N VAL A 60 9.11 -0.64 -13.80
CA VAL A 60 8.48 -0.28 -12.54
C VAL A 60 9.40 0.72 -11.86
N ALA A 61 9.00 1.99 -11.87
CA ALA A 61 9.79 3.09 -11.35
C ALA A 61 9.40 3.43 -9.90
N ASP A 62 10.24 4.25 -9.26
CA ASP A 62 10.00 4.82 -7.93
C ASP A 62 9.44 3.80 -6.93
N ALA A 63 10.25 2.77 -6.65
CA ALA A 63 9.82 1.59 -5.92
C ALA A 63 10.28 1.55 -4.44
N PRO A 64 9.76 2.42 -3.52
CA PRO A 64 10.10 2.34 -2.12
C PRO A 64 9.58 1.03 -1.52
N ILE A 65 10.42 0.37 -0.74
CA ILE A 65 10.13 -0.91 -0.12
C ILE A 65 10.17 -0.82 1.41
N ALA A 66 9.23 -1.48 2.07
CA ALA A 66 9.17 -1.64 3.51
C ALA A 66 8.98 -3.12 3.88
N ALA A 67 9.68 -3.59 4.90
CA ALA A 67 9.54 -4.94 5.43
C ALA A 67 8.79 -4.93 6.78
N ASP A 68 7.94 -5.92 7.05
CA ASP A 68 7.33 -6.10 8.37
C ASP A 68 8.43 -6.42 9.40
N PRO A 69 8.62 -5.61 10.46
CA PRO A 69 9.63 -5.85 11.47
C PRO A 69 9.39 -7.16 12.27
N ARG A 70 8.21 -7.77 12.15
CA ARG A 70 7.87 -9.07 12.77
C ARG A 70 8.06 -10.25 11.81
N ASN A 71 8.06 -9.99 10.51
CA ASN A 71 8.29 -11.02 9.50
C ASN A 71 9.00 -10.41 8.27
N PRO A 72 10.32 -10.61 8.12
CA PRO A 72 11.08 -9.98 7.05
C PRO A 72 10.71 -10.46 5.64
N LYS A 73 9.92 -11.53 5.53
CA LYS A 73 9.37 -11.99 4.24
C LYS A 73 8.11 -11.24 3.82
N HIS A 74 7.48 -10.51 4.73
CA HIS A 74 6.34 -9.66 4.41
C HIS A 74 6.86 -8.30 3.94
N LEU A 75 6.65 -8.00 2.67
CA LEU A 75 7.14 -6.78 2.03
C LEU A 75 5.95 -6.00 1.47
N ILE A 76 6.04 -4.67 1.53
CA ILE A 76 5.16 -3.76 0.80
C ILE A 76 6.06 -2.89 -0.07
N VAL A 77 5.74 -2.83 -1.36
CA VAL A 77 6.45 -2.03 -2.36
C VAL A 77 5.46 -1.05 -2.95
N GLY A 78 5.66 0.26 -2.77
CA GLY A 78 4.97 1.26 -3.57
C GLY A 78 5.66 1.38 -4.92
N SER A 79 4.96 1.75 -5.99
CA SER A 79 5.58 1.88 -7.32
C SER A 79 4.75 2.67 -8.33
N ASP A 80 5.46 3.12 -9.37
CA ASP A 80 4.93 3.59 -10.64
C ASP A 80 5.09 2.45 -11.67
N ASP A 81 4.05 1.63 -11.83
CA ASP A 81 4.04 0.47 -12.73
C ASP A 81 3.51 0.85 -14.13
N PHE A 82 4.43 1.01 -15.09
CA PHE A 82 4.09 1.35 -16.48
C PHE A 82 3.45 0.19 -17.26
N ASN A 83 3.32 -1.00 -16.65
CA ASN A 83 2.52 -2.09 -17.19
C ASN A 83 1.02 -1.91 -16.92
N CYS A 84 0.65 -1.01 -15.99
CA CYS A 84 -0.72 -0.73 -15.62
C CYS A 84 -1.22 0.60 -16.26
N PRO A 85 -2.38 0.61 -16.94
CA PRO A 85 -2.84 1.80 -17.65
C PRO A 85 -3.54 2.82 -16.75
N GLY A 86 -3.43 4.10 -17.12
CA GLY A 86 -4.25 5.18 -16.57
C GLY A 86 -4.05 5.40 -15.08
N SER A 87 -5.15 5.38 -14.32
CA SER A 87 -5.11 5.61 -12.86
C SER A 87 -4.54 4.43 -12.05
N SER A 88 -4.24 3.30 -12.71
CA SER A 88 -3.67 2.11 -12.07
C SER A 88 -2.14 2.08 -12.12
N LEU A 89 -1.50 3.09 -12.70
CA LEU A 89 -0.04 3.21 -12.77
C LEU A 89 0.59 3.32 -11.37
N LEU A 90 -0.08 4.01 -10.43
CA LEU A 90 0.38 4.15 -9.05
C LEU A 90 -0.24 3.07 -8.19
N GLY A 91 0.60 2.31 -7.48
CA GLY A 91 0.12 1.15 -6.74
C GLY A 91 0.98 0.74 -5.54
N PHE A 92 0.48 -0.31 -4.88
CA PHE A 92 1.20 -1.04 -3.85
C PHE A 92 1.19 -2.53 -4.19
N HIS A 93 2.36 -3.16 -4.18
CA HIS A 93 2.55 -4.59 -4.26
C HIS A 93 2.82 -5.14 -2.86
N VAL A 94 2.31 -6.34 -2.57
CA VAL A 94 2.46 -6.97 -1.26
C VAL A 94 2.99 -8.37 -1.45
N SER A 95 4.15 -8.63 -0.87
CA SER A 95 4.75 -9.96 -0.85
C SER A 95 4.66 -10.57 0.53
N ARG A 96 4.52 -11.91 0.58
CA ARG A 96 4.58 -12.69 1.82
C ARG A 96 5.75 -13.67 1.86
N ASP A 97 6.54 -13.73 0.80
CA ASP A 97 7.60 -14.73 0.61
C ASP A 97 8.97 -14.12 0.33
N GLY A 98 9.15 -12.83 0.64
CA GLY A 98 10.42 -12.12 0.46
C GLY A 98 10.60 -11.56 -0.95
N GLY A 99 9.51 -11.34 -1.68
CA GLY A 99 9.51 -10.73 -3.00
C GLY A 99 9.57 -11.72 -4.16
N SER A 100 9.23 -12.99 -3.91
CA SER A 100 9.08 -13.99 -4.96
C SER A 100 7.69 -13.93 -5.61
N THR A 101 6.67 -13.50 -4.87
CA THR A 101 5.30 -13.20 -5.35
C THR A 101 4.69 -12.02 -4.61
#